data_AF-A0A356IJW8-F1
#
_entry.id   AF-A0A356IJW8-F1
#
_cell.length_a   1.000
_cell.length_b   1.000
_cell.length_c   1.000
_cell.angle_alpha   90.00
_cell.angle_beta   90.00
_cell.angle_gamma   90.00
#
_symmetry.space_group_name_H-M   'P 1'
#
loop_
_entity.id
_entity.type
_entity.pdbx_description
1 polymer ?
#
loop_
_entity_poly.entity_id
_entity_poly.type
_entity_poly.pdbx_seq_one_letter_code
_entity_poly.pdbx_strand_id
1 'polypeptide(L)'
;MPNQDILDLQPTHIQELQNRYEQALAEHGYDSLLIASGAAPYRYRDDQTYVFQGFGPFLHWTGLAGQEHSWLLIRPGQKPVLWL
;
A
#
# COMPACT_ATOMS: atom_id res chain seq x y z
N MET A 1 -8.68 4.98 -24.43
CA MET A 1 -8.06 3.67 -24.21
C MET A 1 -6.96 3.87 -23.18
N PRO A 2 -6.90 3.10 -22.08
CA PRO A 2 -5.75 3.17 -21.18
C PRO A 2 -4.47 2.92 -21.99
N ASN A 3 -3.40 3.62 -21.66
CA ASN A 3 -2.13 3.46 -22.34
C ASN A 3 -1.63 2.03 -22.07
N GLN A 4 -1.62 1.18 -23.09
CA GLN A 4 -1.30 -0.24 -22.98
C GLN A 4 0.06 -0.45 -22.31
N ASP A 5 1.02 0.42 -22.60
CA ASP A 5 2.37 0.43 -22.04
C ASP A 5 2.37 0.51 -20.50
N ILE A 6 1.45 1.26 -19.90
CA ILE A 6 1.35 1.40 -18.43
C ILE A 6 0.88 0.10 -17.79
N LEU A 7 -0.01 -0.63 -18.46
CA LEU A 7 -0.52 -1.90 -17.94
C LEU A 7 0.58 -2.96 -17.89
N ASP A 8 1.54 -2.92 -18.82
CA ASP A 8 2.69 -3.84 -18.85
C ASP A 8 3.79 -3.44 -17.85
N LEU A 9 3.95 -2.14 -17.57
CA LEU A 9 4.92 -1.63 -16.59
C LEU A 9 4.50 -1.91 -15.14
N GLN A 10 3.20 -1.97 -14.86
CA GLN A 10 2.69 -2.11 -13.49
C GLN A 10 3.13 -3.41 -12.81
N PRO A 11 3.03 -4.61 -13.43
CA PRO A 11 3.55 -5.84 -12.84
C PRO A 11 5.04 -5.79 -12.53
N THR A 12 5.82 -5.16 -13.42
CA THR A 12 7.28 -5.00 -13.25
C THR A 12 7.59 -4.11 -12.04
N HIS A 13 6.86 -3.01 -11.88
CA HIS A 13 6.95 -2.14 -10.71
C HIS A 13 6.64 -2.88 -9.40
N ILE A 14 5.57 -3.68 -9.38
CA ILE A 14 5.19 -4.45 -8.18
C ILE A 14 6.24 -5.50 -7.84
N GLN A 15 6.82 -6.19 -8.84
CA GLN A 15 7.89 -7.16 -8.61
C GLN A 15 9.13 -6.51 -8.01
N GLU A 16 9.51 -5.33 -8.50
CA GLU A 16 10.65 -4.59 -7.97
C GLU A 16 10.39 -4.12 -6.52
N LEU A 17 9.17 -3.65 -6.21
CA LEU A 17 8.79 -3.32 -4.85
C LEU A 17 8.86 -4.53 -3.92
N GLN A 18 8.36 -5.70 -4.36
CA GLN A 18 8.46 -6.94 -3.59
C GLN A 18 9.92 -7.23 -3.25
N ASN A 19 10.81 -7.29 -4.25
CA ASN A 19 12.22 -7.60 -4.03
C ASN A 19 12.88 -6.68 -3.00
N ARG A 20 12.61 -5.36 -3.09
CA ARG A 20 13.18 -4.37 -2.16
C ARG A 20 12.66 -4.53 -0.74
N TYR A 21 11.37 -4.80 -0.57
CA TYR A 21 10.78 -4.99 0.74
C TYR A 21 11.25 -6.31 1.37
N GLU A 22 11.36 -7.38 0.59
CA GLU A 22 11.92 -8.66 1.05
C GLU A 22 13.36 -8.52 1.53
N GLN A 23 14.20 -7.80 0.77
CA GLN A 23 15.56 -7.49 1.17
C GLN A 23 15.60 -6.73 2.51
N ALA A 24 14.80 -5.65 2.63
CA ALA A 24 14.75 -4.86 3.85
C ALA A 24 14.25 -5.66 5.07
N LEU A 25 13.25 -6.52 4.88
CA LEU A 25 12.73 -7.43 5.92
C LEU A 25 13.83 -8.40 6.39
N ALA A 26 14.56 -9.01 5.46
CA ALA A 26 15.65 -9.92 5.77
C ALA A 26 16.81 -9.21 6.51
N GLU A 27 17.19 -8.01 6.06
CA GLU A 27 18.26 -7.21 6.69
C GLU A 27 17.96 -6.84 8.15
N HIS A 28 16.68 -6.65 8.49
CA HIS A 28 16.24 -6.23 9.82
C HIS A 28 15.67 -7.38 10.67
N GLY A 29 15.59 -8.60 10.13
CA GLY A 29 15.10 -9.79 10.85
C GLY A 29 13.59 -9.80 11.09
N TYR A 30 12.80 -9.23 10.18
CA TYR A 30 11.33 -9.24 10.26
C TYR A 30 10.71 -10.28 9.32
N ASP A 31 9.67 -10.98 9.78
CA ASP A 31 8.97 -11.99 8.96
C ASP A 31 8.01 -11.37 7.93
N SER A 32 7.46 -10.19 8.23
CA SER A 32 6.40 -9.57 7.43
C SER A 32 6.27 -8.08 7.71
N LEU A 33 5.66 -7.36 6.75
CA LEU A 33 5.26 -5.97 6.91
C LEU A 33 3.76 -5.81 6.64
N LEU A 34 3.07 -5.15 7.56
CA LEU A 34 1.68 -4.77 7.39
C LEU A 34 1.59 -3.24 7.23
N ILE A 35 1.06 -2.78 6.10
CA ILE A 35 0.91 -1.36 5.77
C ILE A 35 -0.57 -0.98 5.84
N ALA A 36 -0.92 -0.04 6.71
CA ALA A 36 -2.26 0.54 6.76
C ALA A 36 -2.44 1.61 5.68
N SER A 37 -3.61 1.69 5.05
CA SER A 37 -3.95 2.80 4.16
C SER A 37 -4.16 4.11 4.92
N GLY A 38 -4.61 4.00 6.18
CA GLY A 38 -4.94 5.10 7.06
C GLY A 38 -6.45 5.32 7.17
N ALA A 39 -6.83 6.35 7.92
CA ALA A 39 -8.21 6.79 8.06
C ALA A 39 -8.24 8.30 8.32
N ALA A 40 -9.24 8.98 7.79
CA ALA A 40 -9.45 10.40 8.03
C ALA A 40 -9.84 10.64 9.49
N PRO A 41 -9.13 11.52 10.22
CA PRO A 41 -9.51 11.85 11.58
C PRO A 41 -10.81 12.65 11.58
N TYR A 42 -11.60 12.49 12.66
CA TYR A 42 -12.75 13.34 12.93
C TYR A 42 -12.31 14.76 13.31
N ARG A 43 -13.12 15.73 12.92
CA ARG A 43 -12.97 17.12 13.35
C ARG A 43 -13.35 17.26 14.81
N TYR A 44 -12.70 18.18 15.51
CA TYR A 44 -12.94 18.38 16.94
C TYR A 44 -14.38 18.81 17.22
N ARG A 45 -15.10 18.01 18.04
CA ARG A 45 -16.50 18.24 18.43
C ARG A 45 -17.49 18.33 17.26
N ASP A 46 -17.21 17.60 16.20
CA ASP A 46 -18.01 17.53 14.98
C ASP A 46 -18.14 16.05 14.58
N ASP A 47 -19.18 15.71 13.81
CA ASP A 47 -19.39 14.36 13.26
C ASP A 47 -18.74 14.19 11.88
N GLN A 48 -18.21 15.27 11.30
CA GLN A 48 -17.49 15.26 10.03
C GLN A 48 -16.01 14.89 10.18
N THR A 49 -15.45 14.26 9.15
CA THR A 49 -14.02 13.97 9.03
C THR A 49 -13.26 15.05 8.25
N TYR A 50 -11.93 15.06 8.37
CA TYR A 50 -11.07 15.76 7.42
C TYR A 50 -11.03 15.02 6.08
N VAL A 51 -10.48 15.66 5.04
CA VAL A 51 -10.25 14.97 3.75
C VAL A 51 -9.17 13.91 3.96
N PHE A 52 -9.47 12.66 3.58
CA PHE A 52 -8.52 11.57 3.67
C PHE A 52 -7.31 11.79 2.77
N GLN A 53 -6.13 11.44 3.29
CA GLN A 53 -4.88 11.36 2.55
C GLN A 53 -4.25 10.00 2.85
N GLY A 54 -4.20 9.14 1.84
CA GLY A 54 -3.65 7.79 1.98
C GLY A 54 -2.17 7.79 2.36
N PHE A 55 -1.77 6.81 3.16
CA PHE A 55 -0.39 6.66 3.58
C PHE A 55 0.52 6.38 2.38
N GLY A 56 1.59 7.18 2.21
CA GLY A 56 2.46 7.15 1.04
C GLY A 56 2.94 5.75 0.63
N PRO A 57 3.47 4.93 1.56
CA PRO A 57 3.82 3.54 1.27
C PRO A 57 2.65 2.68 0.75
N PHE A 58 1.44 2.82 1.29
CA PHE A 58 0.26 2.10 0.79
C PHE A 58 -0.09 2.52 -0.64
N LEU A 59 -0.03 3.83 -0.92
CA LEU A 59 -0.30 4.39 -2.24
C LEU A 59 0.76 4.00 -3.27
N HIS A 60 2.02 3.91 -2.86
CA HIS A 60 3.12 3.51 -3.73
C HIS A 60 2.96 2.07 -4.26
N TRP A 61 2.36 1.20 -3.45
CA TRP A 61 2.05 -0.18 -3.82
C TRP A 61 0.75 -0.30 -4.62
N THR A 62 -0.31 0.37 -4.20
CA THR A 62 -1.67 0.07 -4.69
C THR A 62 -2.23 1.11 -5.65
N GLY A 63 -1.78 2.36 -5.55
CA GLY A 63 -2.39 3.51 -6.22
C GLY A 63 -3.79 3.89 -5.72
N LEU A 64 -4.31 3.24 -4.67
CA LEU A 64 -5.67 3.41 -4.17
C LEU A 64 -5.80 4.63 -3.24
N ALA A 65 -5.72 5.84 -3.82
CA ALA A 65 -5.71 7.11 -3.09
C ALA A 65 -6.91 7.38 -2.17
N GLY A 66 -8.09 6.87 -2.51
CA GLY A 66 -9.33 7.10 -1.77
C GLY A 66 -9.71 5.99 -0.79
N GLN A 67 -8.86 4.98 -0.61
CA GLN A 67 -9.22 3.80 0.16
C GLN A 67 -8.78 3.94 1.63
N GLU A 68 -9.75 4.14 2.53
CA GLU A 68 -9.57 4.15 3.98
C GLU A 68 -9.71 2.76 4.59
N HIS A 69 -9.17 2.58 5.80
CA HIS A 69 -9.33 1.36 6.61
C HIS A 69 -8.85 0.05 5.98
N SER A 70 -7.99 0.15 4.97
CA SER A 70 -7.44 -1.00 4.25
C SER A 70 -6.04 -1.36 4.71
N TRP A 71 -5.64 -2.58 4.37
CA TRP A 71 -4.38 -3.15 4.81
C TRP A 71 -3.69 -3.90 3.67
N LEU A 72 -2.38 -3.74 3.57
CA LEU A 72 -1.52 -4.48 2.65
C LEU A 72 -0.49 -5.28 3.45
N LEU A 73 -0.53 -6.60 3.34
CA LEU A 73 0.48 -7.49 3.92
C LEU A 73 1.49 -7.91 2.86
N ILE A 74 2.77 -7.69 3.18
CA ILE A 74 3.93 -8.10 2.39
C ILE A 74 4.69 -9.15 3.18
N ARG A 75 4.99 -10.27 2.53
CA ARG A 75 5.73 -11.40 3.11
C ARG A 75 6.75 -11.93 2.11
N PRO A 76 7.97 -12.29 2.54
CA PRO A 76 8.97 -12.86 1.65
C PRO A 76 8.50 -14.13 0.95
N GLY A 77 8.73 -14.19 -0.36
CA GLY A 77 8.36 -15.30 -1.24
C GLY A 77 6.85 -15.46 -1.46
N GLN A 78 6.02 -14.52 -1.01
CA GLN A 78 4.56 -14.63 -1.07
C GLN A 78 3.94 -13.43 -1.79
N LYS A 79 2.90 -13.72 -2.56
CA LYS A 79 2.10 -12.67 -3.20
C LYS A 79 1.52 -11.73 -2.14
N PRO A 80 1.64 -10.39 -2.31
CA PRO A 80 1.01 -9.42 -1.42
C PRO A 80 -0.49 -9.66 -1.27
N VAL A 81 -1.00 -9.46 -0.06
CA VAL A 81 -2.42 -9.61 0.26
C VAL A 81 -2.99 -8.25 0.62
N LEU A 82 -4.05 -7.86 -0.09
CA LEU A 82 -4.77 -6.61 0.13
C LEU A 82 -6.14 -6.89 0.72
N TRP A 83 -6.46 -6.25 1.85
CA TRP A 83 -7.80 -6.19 2.42
C TRP A 83 -8.34 -4.78 2.25
N LEU A 84 -9.53 -4.68 1.66
CA LEU A 84 -10.21 -3.43 1.35
C LEU A 84 -11.18 -3.03 2.45
#